data_AF-A0A497NRV2-F1
#
_entry.id   AF-A0A497NRV2-F1
#
_cell.length_a   1.000
_cell.length_b   1.000
_cell.length_c   1.000
_cell.angle_alpha   90.00
_cell.angle_beta   90.00
_cell.angle_gamma   90.00
#
_symmetry.space_group_name_H-M   'P 1'
#
loop_
_entity.id
_entity.type
_entity.pdbx_description
1 polymer ?
#
loop_
_entity_poly.entity_id
_entity_poly.type
_entity_poly.pdbx_seq_one_letter_code
_entity_poly.pdbx_strand_id
1 'polypeptide(L)'
;MRTSNPFFLTIPYKTVDLQPPIPSSHISSDEFNIPDHQKYADQVITAMVNRYKKHPALLGWYLHHGYTNENNYPGGPSLRHGSIGWYDYSEFAKKRFREWLRKRYNDNVSSLQKAWGDPSVTFENAETPRPLPKITELDEAIEWINGPGDTRRQWYDWQLFRLEEKKLSMDHFAKLYKTLDPDHILMISAQPPLFSGFQGYIMTMNYYDFVFSPYIDIVLFHPGVTDDLWENPKRKTIPYNFVRYYETRGKAVFMKWEGDQRLTPQQFRTIKGLR
;
A
#
# COMPACT_ATOMS: atom_id res chain seq x y z
N MET A 1 8.42 -20.54 8.80
CA MET A 1 8.56 -20.44 7.33
C MET A 1 9.32 -19.17 7.02
N ARG A 2 10.46 -19.26 6.34
CA ARG A 2 11.18 -18.07 5.85
C ARG A 2 10.32 -17.44 4.74
N THR A 3 9.84 -16.23 4.96
CA THR A 3 9.14 -15.44 3.96
C THR A 3 10.16 -15.01 2.90
N SER A 4 10.11 -15.63 1.73
CA SER A 4 10.94 -15.27 0.59
C SER A 4 10.36 -14.02 -0.08
N ASN A 5 10.70 -12.86 0.45
CA ASN A 5 10.99 -11.72 -0.42
C ASN A 5 12.51 -11.75 -0.57
N PRO A 6 13.11 -11.90 -1.77
CA PRO A 6 14.51 -11.58 -1.90
C PRO A 6 14.59 -10.07 -1.67
N PHE A 7 14.85 -9.68 -0.42
CA PHE A 7 15.10 -8.31 0.01
C PHE A 7 16.31 -7.68 -0.73
N PHE A 8 16.98 -8.42 -1.61
CA PHE A 8 18.09 -7.96 -2.42
C PHE A 8 18.09 -8.70 -3.77
N LEU A 9 17.44 -8.11 -4.78
CA LEU A 9 17.89 -8.23 -6.16
C LEU A 9 18.09 -6.81 -6.67
N THR A 10 19.19 -6.22 -6.21
CA THR A 10 19.73 -4.97 -6.72
C THR A 10 20.23 -5.24 -8.13
N ILE A 11 19.42 -4.93 -9.14
CA ILE A 11 19.94 -4.72 -10.48
C ILE A 11 20.82 -3.47 -10.39
N PRO A 12 22.10 -3.50 -10.82
CA PRO A 12 22.97 -2.35 -10.71
C PRO A 12 22.46 -1.23 -11.63
N TYR A 13 21.69 -0.31 -11.07
CA TYR A 13 21.35 0.96 -11.69
C TYR A 13 22.08 2.07 -10.93
N LYS A 14 22.60 3.06 -11.66
CA LYS A 14 23.05 4.33 -11.06
C LYS A 14 21.80 5.06 -10.56
N THR A 15 21.41 4.85 -9.31
CA THR A 15 20.52 5.79 -8.61
C THR A 15 21.35 7.01 -8.26
N VAL A 16 21.01 8.16 -8.85
CA VAL A 16 21.60 9.45 -8.50
C VAL A 16 20.83 9.99 -7.29
N ASP A 17 21.58 10.26 -6.22
CA ASP A 17 21.23 10.96 -4.98
C ASP A 17 20.12 10.38 -4.08
N LEU A 18 20.52 9.43 -3.25
CA LEU A 18 19.95 9.21 -1.92
C LEU A 18 21.07 9.42 -0.89
N GLN A 19 20.89 10.30 0.11
CA GLN A 19 21.77 10.36 1.29
C GLN A 19 21.12 11.01 2.53
N PRO A 20 21.53 10.64 3.77
CA PRO A 20 22.10 9.33 4.16
C PRO A 20 21.59 8.74 5.51
N PRO A 21 21.84 7.44 5.79
CA PRO A 21 22.68 6.51 5.02
C PRO A 21 21.91 5.27 4.50
N ILE A 22 21.66 5.20 3.20
CA ILE A 22 21.48 3.92 2.49
C ILE A 22 22.31 4.01 1.19
N PRO A 23 23.16 3.00 0.87
CA PRO A 23 24.01 3.01 -0.32
C PRO A 23 23.22 3.15 -1.64
N SER A 24 23.83 3.79 -2.63
CA SER A 24 23.32 4.06 -3.99
C SER A 24 23.13 2.82 -4.88
N SER A 25 22.95 1.65 -4.29
CA SER A 25 22.69 0.38 -4.98
C SER A 25 21.29 -0.18 -4.67
N HIS A 26 20.48 0.51 -3.87
CA HIS A 26 19.19 0.02 -3.41
C HIS A 26 18.04 0.73 -4.11
N ILE A 27 17.22 -0.02 -4.84
CA ILE A 27 15.83 0.39 -5.14
C ILE A 27 15.11 0.40 -3.79
N SER A 28 14.60 1.54 -3.35
CA SER A 28 13.75 1.57 -2.15
C SER A 28 12.43 0.86 -2.42
N SER A 29 11.84 0.22 -1.42
CA SER A 29 10.51 -0.41 -1.49
C SER A 29 9.37 0.55 -1.89
N ASP A 30 9.67 1.84 -1.96
CA ASP A 30 8.72 2.95 -2.13
C ASP A 30 8.70 3.52 -3.55
N GLU A 31 9.57 3.01 -4.43
CA GLU A 31 9.70 3.42 -5.83
C GLU A 31 8.72 2.64 -6.72
N PHE A 32 7.60 3.28 -7.07
CA PHE A 32 6.59 2.68 -7.96
C PHE A 32 6.82 3.08 -9.42
N ASN A 33 6.48 2.17 -10.33
CA ASN A 33 6.41 2.43 -11.77
C ASN A 33 7.73 2.84 -12.46
N ILE A 34 8.90 2.63 -11.83
CA ILE A 34 10.20 2.78 -12.51
C ILE A 34 10.22 1.84 -13.73
N PRO A 35 10.45 2.35 -14.96
CA PRO A 35 10.27 1.57 -16.19
C PRO A 35 11.13 0.31 -16.23
N ASP A 36 12.38 0.40 -15.77
CA ASP A 36 13.31 -0.72 -15.75
C ASP A 36 12.92 -1.79 -14.74
N HIS A 37 12.44 -1.38 -13.55
CA HIS A 37 11.93 -2.31 -12.56
C HIS A 37 10.64 -2.99 -13.05
N GLN A 38 9.71 -2.24 -13.65
CA GLN A 38 8.51 -2.81 -14.27
C GLN A 38 8.88 -3.81 -15.36
N LYS A 39 9.79 -3.46 -16.26
CA LYS A 39 10.25 -4.34 -17.34
C LYS A 39 10.82 -5.64 -16.80
N TYR A 40 11.64 -5.59 -15.74
CA TYR A 40 12.17 -6.79 -15.11
C TYR A 40 11.06 -7.64 -14.48
N ALA A 41 10.17 -7.02 -13.70
CA ALA A 41 9.04 -7.71 -13.09
C ALA A 41 8.13 -8.36 -14.15
N ASP A 42 7.89 -7.67 -15.27
CA ASP A 42 7.11 -8.18 -16.40
C ASP A 42 7.76 -9.43 -17.02
N GLN A 43 9.08 -9.43 -17.18
CA GLN A 43 9.82 -10.59 -17.69
C GLN A 43 9.70 -11.79 -16.75
N VAL A 44 9.83 -11.57 -15.43
CA VAL A 44 9.73 -12.63 -14.42
C VAL A 44 8.31 -13.20 -14.38
N ILE A 45 7.29 -12.34 -14.32
CA ILE A 45 5.87 -12.75 -14.33
C ILE A 45 5.57 -13.52 -15.62
N THR A 46 6.00 -13.01 -16.77
CA THR A 46 5.78 -13.67 -18.07
C THR A 46 6.41 -15.06 -18.12
N ALA A 47 7.65 -15.21 -17.68
CA ALA A 47 8.33 -16.49 -17.64
C ALA A 47 7.62 -17.49 -16.71
N MET A 48 7.17 -17.03 -15.55
CA MET A 48 6.44 -17.85 -14.58
C MET A 48 5.08 -18.30 -15.13
N VAL A 49 4.30 -17.37 -15.70
CA VAL A 49 2.99 -17.69 -16.28
C VAL A 49 3.12 -18.65 -17.45
N ASN A 50 4.05 -18.41 -18.38
CA ASN A 50 4.28 -19.31 -19.51
C ASN A 50 4.67 -20.73 -19.07
N ARG A 51 5.42 -20.85 -17.97
CA ARG A 51 5.85 -22.14 -17.43
C ARG A 51 4.72 -22.92 -16.76
N TYR A 52 3.84 -22.26 -16.02
CA TYR A 52 2.90 -22.96 -15.12
C TYR A 52 1.43 -22.86 -15.50
N LYS A 53 1.00 -21.98 -16.42
CA LYS A 53 -0.43 -21.78 -16.73
C LYS A 53 -1.18 -23.01 -17.27
N LYS A 54 -0.47 -24.05 -17.71
CA LYS A 54 -1.08 -25.32 -18.17
C LYS A 54 -0.91 -26.46 -17.16
N HIS A 55 -0.31 -26.18 -16.00
CA HIS A 55 -0.02 -27.20 -15.02
C HIS A 55 -1.32 -27.61 -14.29
N PRO A 56 -1.68 -28.90 -14.22
CA PRO A 56 -2.98 -29.33 -13.69
C PRO A 56 -3.18 -29.02 -12.20
N ALA A 57 -2.11 -28.74 -11.45
CA ALA A 57 -2.19 -28.32 -10.05
C ALA A 57 -2.34 -26.81 -9.84
N LEU A 58 -2.32 -25.98 -10.90
CA LEU A 58 -2.45 -24.53 -10.76
C LEU A 58 -3.94 -24.18 -10.59
N LEU A 59 -4.30 -23.62 -9.44
CA LEU A 59 -5.63 -23.05 -9.22
C LEU A 59 -5.72 -21.62 -9.76
N GLY A 60 -4.64 -20.85 -9.59
CA GLY A 60 -4.51 -19.49 -10.09
C GLY A 60 -3.34 -18.75 -9.46
N TRP A 61 -3.33 -17.44 -9.65
CA TRP A 61 -2.20 -16.57 -9.32
C TRP A 61 -2.49 -15.76 -8.06
N TYR A 62 -1.46 -15.54 -7.27
CA TYR A 62 -1.52 -14.66 -6.10
C TYR A 62 -0.58 -13.47 -6.31
N LEU A 63 -1.17 -12.30 -6.56
CA LEU A 63 -0.43 -11.05 -6.68
C LEU A 63 -0.12 -10.50 -5.29
N HIS A 64 1.14 -10.65 -4.88
CA HIS A 64 1.64 -10.09 -3.63
C HIS A 64 2.25 -8.70 -3.86
N HIS A 65 1.41 -7.66 -3.89
CA HIS A 65 1.82 -6.27 -4.06
C HIS A 65 1.66 -5.51 -2.74
N GLY A 66 2.75 -5.00 -2.16
CA GLY A 66 2.72 -4.12 -0.98
C GLY A 66 1.99 -4.67 0.26
N TYR A 67 1.98 -5.98 0.47
CA TYR A 67 1.14 -6.70 1.46
C TYR A 67 1.17 -6.13 2.89
N THR A 68 2.33 -5.69 3.37
CA THR A 68 2.50 -5.15 4.71
C THR A 68 2.21 -3.65 4.80
N ASN A 69 1.94 -2.94 3.69
CA ASN A 69 1.97 -1.48 3.67
C ASN A 69 3.26 -0.84 4.23
N GLU A 70 4.35 -1.61 4.40
CA GLU A 70 5.64 -1.08 4.87
C GLU A 70 6.18 -0.01 3.92
N ASN A 71 5.89 -0.14 2.64
CA ASN A 71 6.22 0.86 1.61
C ASN A 71 5.35 2.13 1.64
N ASN A 72 4.43 2.19 2.60
CA ASN A 72 3.34 3.16 2.69
C ASN A 72 3.19 3.71 4.11
N TYR A 73 4.21 3.57 4.95
CA TYR A 73 4.29 4.37 6.16
C TYR A 73 4.21 5.86 5.75
N PRO A 74 3.11 6.61 6.03
CA PRO A 74 3.30 8.03 6.28
C PRO A 74 4.19 8.14 7.53
N GLY A 75 4.18 7.08 8.35
CA GLY A 75 5.16 6.79 9.35
C GLY A 75 4.61 6.29 10.68
N GLY A 76 5.40 5.47 11.37
CA GLY A 76 5.27 5.17 12.81
C GLY A 76 6.25 5.95 13.72
N PRO A 77 5.93 6.17 15.00
CA PRO A 77 6.40 7.31 15.81
C PRO A 77 7.93 7.60 15.80
N SER A 78 8.35 8.87 15.75
CA SER A 78 8.16 9.85 16.83
C SER A 78 7.37 11.10 16.37
N LEU A 79 6.05 11.00 16.58
CA LEU A 79 5.06 12.07 16.72
C LEU A 79 4.42 12.74 15.48
N ARG A 80 5.10 13.10 14.37
CA ARG A 80 4.40 13.76 13.23
C ARG A 80 3.92 12.82 12.14
N HIS A 81 4.89 12.32 11.39
CA HIS A 81 4.64 11.49 10.23
C HIS A 81 5.00 10.06 10.58
N GLY A 82 6.15 9.84 11.22
CA GLY A 82 6.66 8.56 11.73
C GLY A 82 7.50 7.74 10.70
N SER A 83 7.79 8.32 9.56
CA SER A 83 8.43 7.58 8.48
C SER A 83 9.92 7.62 8.79
N ILE A 84 10.65 6.54 8.51
CA ILE A 84 12.13 6.56 8.56
C ILE A 84 12.69 7.27 7.29
N GLY A 85 11.90 8.14 6.65
CA GLY A 85 12.24 8.79 5.39
C GLY A 85 11.97 7.92 4.16
N TRP A 86 11.10 6.92 4.27
CA TRP A 86 10.73 5.98 3.20
C TRP A 86 9.74 6.61 2.22
N TYR A 87 10.24 7.60 1.47
CA TYR A 87 9.54 8.25 0.38
C TYR A 87 10.45 8.26 -0.85
N ASP A 88 9.86 8.01 -2.01
CA ASP A 88 10.56 8.18 -3.28
C ASP A 88 10.69 9.66 -3.61
N TYR A 89 11.92 10.17 -3.54
CA TYR A 89 12.28 11.54 -3.91
C TYR A 89 13.15 11.60 -5.17
N SER A 90 13.20 10.51 -5.93
CA SER A 90 13.95 10.44 -7.18
C SER A 90 13.45 11.46 -8.21
N GLU A 91 14.30 11.81 -9.17
CA GLU A 91 13.91 12.67 -10.29
C GLU A 91 12.77 12.05 -11.11
N PHE A 92 12.67 10.72 -11.15
CA PHE A 92 11.55 10.03 -11.78
C PHE A 92 10.24 10.31 -11.05
N ALA A 93 10.20 10.17 -9.72
CA ALA A 93 9.02 10.48 -8.93
C ALA A 93 8.64 11.96 -9.00
N LYS A 94 9.62 12.88 -8.96
CA LYS A 94 9.36 14.32 -9.15
C LYS A 94 8.70 14.60 -10.49
N LYS A 95 9.23 14.03 -11.57
CA LYS A 95 8.64 14.18 -12.91
C LYS A 95 7.19 13.69 -12.94
N ARG A 96 6.93 12.49 -12.42
CA ARG A 96 5.57 11.93 -12.37
C ARG A 96 4.63 12.73 -11.48
N PHE A 97 5.13 13.26 -10.37
CA PHE A 97 4.34 14.12 -9.48
C PHE A 97 3.93 15.41 -10.19
N ARG A 98 4.82 16.03 -10.96
CA ARG A 98 4.51 17.20 -11.79
C ARG A 98 3.44 16.89 -12.84
N GLU A 99 3.55 15.74 -13.51
CA GLU A 99 2.51 15.25 -14.44
C GLU A 99 1.18 14.98 -13.73
N TRP A 100 1.21 14.45 -12.52
CA TRP A 100 0.03 14.24 -11.69
C TRP A 100 -0.62 15.57 -11.30
N LEU A 101 0.17 16.57 -10.89
CA LEU A 101 -0.34 17.90 -10.54
C LEU A 101 -1.02 18.56 -11.73
N ARG A 102 -0.44 18.47 -12.93
CA ARG A 102 -1.09 18.95 -14.17
C ARG A 102 -2.47 18.37 -14.34
N LYS A 103 -2.60 17.04 -14.23
CA LYS A 103 -3.91 16.36 -14.31
C LYS A 103 -4.83 16.79 -13.18
N ARG A 104 -4.35 16.83 -11.94
CA ARG A 104 -5.13 17.13 -10.73
C ARG A 104 -5.73 18.54 -10.75
N TYR A 105 -5.01 19.48 -11.36
CA TYR A 105 -5.36 20.89 -11.46
C TYR A 105 -5.76 21.30 -12.88
N ASN A 106 -6.06 20.35 -13.77
CA ASN A 106 -6.50 20.59 -15.15
C ASN A 106 -5.60 21.57 -15.93
N ASP A 107 -4.29 21.40 -15.81
CA ASP A 107 -3.25 22.27 -16.40
C ASP A 107 -3.40 23.76 -16.04
N ASN A 108 -4.14 24.09 -14.97
CA ASN A 108 -4.35 25.45 -14.51
C ASN A 108 -3.39 25.80 -13.37
N VAL A 109 -2.30 26.50 -13.71
CA VAL A 109 -1.29 26.91 -12.73
C VAL A 109 -1.85 27.80 -11.62
N SER A 110 -2.83 28.67 -11.93
CA SER A 110 -3.45 29.53 -10.92
C SER A 110 -4.26 28.72 -9.90
N SER A 111 -4.84 27.58 -10.32
CA SER A 111 -5.54 26.68 -9.40
C SER A 111 -4.56 25.96 -8.46
N LEU A 112 -3.39 25.56 -8.97
CA LEU A 112 -2.30 25.00 -8.15
C LEU A 112 -1.81 26.05 -7.13
N GLN A 113 -1.43 27.25 -7.60
CA GLN A 113 -0.94 28.35 -6.77
C GLN A 113 -1.93 28.71 -5.67
N LYS A 114 -3.22 28.84 -6.01
CA LYS A 114 -4.28 29.11 -5.04
C LYS A 114 -4.43 27.98 -4.01
N ALA A 115 -4.38 26.73 -4.45
CA ALA A 115 -4.54 25.59 -3.55
C ALA A 115 -3.35 25.43 -2.59
N TRP A 116 -2.13 25.68 -3.08
CA TRP A 116 -0.91 25.57 -2.28
C TRP A 116 -0.60 26.83 -1.48
N GLY A 117 -1.27 27.95 -1.77
CA GLY A 117 -1.02 29.24 -1.12
C GLY A 117 0.33 29.84 -1.52
N ASP A 118 0.87 29.46 -2.68
CA ASP A 118 2.18 29.87 -3.17
C ASP A 118 2.03 30.43 -4.60
N PRO A 119 2.19 31.74 -4.83
CA PRO A 119 2.08 32.33 -6.16
C PRO A 119 3.29 32.05 -7.07
N SER A 120 4.40 31.54 -6.52
CA SER A 120 5.62 31.25 -7.28
C SER A 120 5.67 29.82 -7.84
N VAL A 121 4.81 28.93 -7.33
CA VAL A 121 4.78 27.54 -7.79
C VAL A 121 4.23 27.45 -9.22
N THR A 122 4.85 26.58 -10.01
CA THR A 122 4.43 26.16 -11.34
C THR A 122 4.51 24.63 -11.42
N PHE A 123 3.96 24.03 -12.47
CA PHE A 123 4.08 22.58 -12.65
C PHE A 123 5.54 22.15 -12.89
N GLU A 124 6.40 23.03 -13.39
CA GLU A 124 7.80 22.75 -13.70
C GLU A 124 8.70 22.84 -12.46
N ASN A 125 8.39 23.76 -11.54
CA ASN A 125 9.21 23.97 -10.34
C ASN A 125 8.63 23.32 -9.08
N ALA A 126 7.42 22.73 -9.14
CA ALA A 126 6.84 22.02 -8.02
C ALA A 126 7.79 20.90 -7.55
N GLU A 127 8.17 20.96 -6.28
CA GLU A 127 8.98 19.94 -5.63
C GLU A 127 8.11 18.99 -4.80
N THR A 128 8.59 17.78 -4.60
CA THR A 128 7.98 16.81 -3.71
C THR A 128 8.18 17.27 -2.26
N PRO A 129 7.11 17.56 -1.51
CA PRO A 129 7.23 18.13 -0.17
C PRO A 129 7.91 17.15 0.77
N ARG A 130 8.70 17.69 1.70
CA ARG A 130 9.39 16.91 2.74
C ARG A 130 8.49 16.77 3.97
N PRO A 131 8.58 15.63 4.71
CA PRO A 131 7.91 15.50 5.99
C PRO A 131 8.39 16.59 6.94
N LEU A 132 7.50 17.03 7.84
CA LEU A 132 7.92 17.92 8.92
C LEU A 132 8.90 17.19 9.85
N PRO A 133 9.81 17.93 10.52
CA PRO A 133 10.68 17.37 11.55
C PRO A 133 9.89 16.64 12.65
N LYS A 134 10.56 15.74 13.35
CA LYS A 134 9.96 15.07 14.51
C LYS A 134 9.63 16.11 15.60
N ILE A 135 8.49 15.92 16.26
CA ILE A 135 8.19 16.68 17.48
C ILE A 135 9.12 16.19 18.58
N THR A 136 9.68 17.12 19.32
CA THR A 136 10.57 16.84 20.47
C THR A 136 9.97 17.28 21.79
N GLU A 137 9.03 18.23 21.76
CA GLU A 137 8.37 18.79 22.95
C GLU A 137 6.97 18.18 23.19
N LEU A 138 6.61 17.98 24.45
CA LEU A 138 5.34 17.35 24.83
C LEU A 138 4.12 18.21 24.46
N ASP A 139 4.18 19.52 24.65
CA ASP A 139 3.06 20.42 24.37
C ASP A 139 2.73 20.47 22.87
N GLU A 140 3.75 20.51 22.03
CA GLU A 140 3.62 20.41 20.57
C GLU A 140 3.03 19.05 20.15
N ALA A 141 3.39 17.97 20.86
CA ALA A 141 2.82 16.65 20.63
C ALA A 141 1.33 16.60 20.96
N ILE A 142 0.94 17.20 22.09
CA ILE A 142 -0.46 17.30 22.52
C ILE A 142 -1.26 18.12 21.50
N GLU A 143 -0.72 19.25 21.02
CA GLU A 143 -1.38 20.06 20.00
C GLU A 143 -1.51 19.30 18.68
N TRP A 144 -0.47 18.61 18.23
CA TRP A 144 -0.50 17.83 16.99
C TRP A 144 -1.53 16.70 17.04
N ILE A 145 -1.55 15.93 18.13
CA ILE A 145 -2.45 14.77 18.30
C ILE A 145 -3.91 15.22 18.37
N ASN A 146 -4.19 16.35 19.04
CA ASN A 146 -5.55 16.88 19.18
C ASN A 146 -5.94 17.87 18.08
N GLY A 147 -5.00 18.24 17.22
CA GLY A 147 -5.16 19.20 16.14
C GLY A 147 -5.42 18.55 14.77
N PRO A 148 -5.41 19.34 13.69
CA PRO A 148 -5.69 18.85 12.34
C PRO A 148 -4.53 18.07 11.69
N GLY A 149 -3.38 17.93 12.37
CA GLY A 149 -2.16 17.35 11.81
C GLY A 149 -1.48 18.27 10.78
N ASP A 150 -0.95 17.70 9.69
CA ASP A 150 -0.31 18.47 8.61
C ASP A 150 -1.35 19.12 7.69
N THR A 151 -1.44 20.44 7.73
CA THR A 151 -2.39 21.20 6.92
C THR A 151 -1.84 21.64 5.57
N ARG A 152 -0.58 21.32 5.25
CA ARG A 152 0.05 21.70 3.98
C ARG A 152 -0.61 20.97 2.81
N ARG A 153 -1.26 21.73 1.92
CA ARG A 153 -1.97 21.16 0.77
C ARG A 153 -1.05 20.33 -0.14
N GLN A 154 0.17 20.81 -0.37
CA GLN A 154 1.19 20.11 -1.12
C GLN A 154 1.52 18.74 -0.51
N TRP A 155 1.56 18.63 0.82
CA TRP A 155 1.82 17.37 1.50
C TRP A 155 0.67 16.38 1.30
N TYR A 156 -0.57 16.86 1.41
CA TYR A 156 -1.75 16.07 1.10
C TYR A 156 -1.75 15.56 -0.35
N ASP A 157 -1.46 16.44 -1.33
CA ASP A 157 -1.37 16.07 -2.74
C ASP A 157 -0.26 15.04 -3.00
N TRP A 158 0.89 15.18 -2.33
CA TRP A 158 1.97 14.20 -2.40
C TRP A 158 1.54 12.83 -1.87
N GLN A 159 0.82 12.79 -0.76
CA GLN A 159 0.28 11.55 -0.21
C GLN A 159 -0.72 10.89 -1.17
N LEU A 160 -1.62 11.66 -1.80
CA LEU A 160 -2.55 11.14 -2.80
C LEU A 160 -1.83 10.61 -4.04
N PHE A 161 -0.88 11.36 -4.58
CA PHE A 161 -0.06 10.93 -5.71
C PHE A 161 0.57 9.56 -5.44
N ARG A 162 1.18 9.36 -4.26
CA ARG A 162 1.81 8.08 -3.90
C ARG A 162 0.81 6.92 -3.89
N LEU A 163 -0.41 7.14 -3.37
CA LEU A 163 -1.47 6.12 -3.41
C LEU A 163 -1.86 5.78 -4.85
N GLU A 164 -2.02 6.78 -5.70
CA GLU A 164 -2.39 6.59 -7.11
C GLU A 164 -1.28 5.88 -7.89
N GLU A 165 -0.01 6.22 -7.66
CA GLU A 165 1.13 5.53 -8.24
C GLU A 165 1.18 4.06 -7.84
N LYS A 166 0.90 3.76 -6.57
CA LYS A 166 0.82 2.39 -6.08
C LYS A 166 -0.33 1.64 -6.75
N LYS A 167 -1.50 2.27 -6.91
CA LYS A 167 -2.62 1.71 -7.65
C LYS A 167 -2.27 1.42 -9.10
N LEU A 168 -1.63 2.36 -9.79
CA LEU A 168 -1.18 2.17 -11.18
C LEU A 168 -0.20 0.99 -11.29
N SER A 169 0.71 0.85 -10.33
CA SER A 169 1.64 -0.29 -10.28
C SER A 169 0.89 -1.62 -10.08
N MET A 170 -0.07 -1.66 -9.15
CA MET A 170 -0.90 -2.86 -8.93
C MET A 170 -1.68 -3.22 -10.20
N ASP A 171 -2.37 -2.25 -10.81
CA ASP A 171 -3.18 -2.47 -12.01
C ASP A 171 -2.34 -2.94 -13.20
N HIS A 172 -1.12 -2.41 -13.37
CA HIS A 172 -0.18 -2.87 -14.39
C HIS A 172 0.10 -4.37 -14.27
N PHE A 173 0.50 -4.84 -13.08
CA PHE A 173 0.80 -6.25 -12.88
C PHE A 173 -0.44 -7.14 -12.91
N ALA A 174 -1.56 -6.68 -12.35
CA ALA A 174 -2.82 -7.43 -12.41
C ALA A 174 -3.29 -7.63 -13.84
N LYS A 175 -3.24 -6.56 -14.66
CA LYS A 175 -3.53 -6.61 -16.09
C LYS A 175 -2.60 -7.56 -16.83
N LEU A 176 -1.31 -7.57 -16.50
CA LEU A 176 -0.34 -8.47 -17.12
C LEU A 176 -0.72 -9.94 -16.89
N TYR A 177 -1.01 -10.33 -15.65
CA TYR A 177 -1.48 -11.70 -15.34
C TYR A 177 -2.71 -12.09 -16.16
N LYS A 178 -3.77 -11.26 -16.15
CA LYS A 178 -5.00 -11.55 -16.90
C LYS A 178 -4.81 -11.55 -18.41
N THR A 179 -3.82 -10.82 -18.93
CA THR A 179 -3.47 -10.83 -20.36
C THR A 179 -2.77 -12.14 -20.73
N LEU A 180 -1.84 -12.62 -19.88
CA LEU A 180 -1.07 -13.83 -20.14
C LEU A 180 -1.84 -15.13 -19.87
N ASP A 181 -2.79 -15.08 -18.93
CA ASP A 181 -3.56 -16.21 -18.43
C ASP A 181 -4.97 -15.78 -17.97
N PRO A 182 -5.89 -15.56 -18.91
CA PRO A 182 -7.24 -15.08 -18.59
C PRO A 182 -8.11 -16.12 -17.87
N ASP A 183 -7.81 -17.41 -18.05
CA ASP A 183 -8.64 -18.54 -17.58
C ASP A 183 -8.45 -18.84 -16.09
N HIS A 184 -7.30 -18.46 -15.51
CA HIS A 184 -7.03 -18.65 -14.09
C HIS A 184 -7.45 -17.43 -13.26
N ILE A 185 -7.82 -17.71 -12.01
CA ILE A 185 -8.16 -16.66 -11.04
C ILE A 185 -6.92 -15.86 -10.67
N LEU A 186 -7.07 -14.55 -10.52
CA LEU A 186 -6.08 -13.67 -9.89
C LEU A 186 -6.59 -13.23 -8.53
N MET A 187 -5.83 -13.58 -7.50
CA MET A 187 -6.09 -13.25 -6.10
C MET A 187 -5.11 -12.18 -5.64
N ILE A 188 -5.56 -11.26 -4.79
CA ILE A 188 -4.71 -10.29 -4.09
C ILE A 188 -5.17 -10.15 -2.65
N SER A 189 -4.26 -9.93 -1.71
CA SER A 189 -4.66 -9.53 -0.36
C SER A 189 -4.90 -8.03 -0.31
N ALA A 190 -6.08 -7.63 0.14
CA ALA A 190 -6.30 -6.25 0.56
C ALA A 190 -5.34 -5.96 1.71
N GLN A 191 -4.65 -4.82 1.62
CA GLN A 191 -3.55 -4.51 2.53
C GLN A 191 -4.15 -3.96 3.84
N PRO A 192 -4.09 -4.70 4.96
CA PRO A 192 -4.53 -4.15 6.23
C PRO A 192 -3.55 -3.06 6.67
N PRO A 193 -3.99 -2.08 7.48
CA PRO A 193 -3.04 -1.28 8.24
C PRO A 193 -2.24 -2.22 9.15
N LEU A 194 -0.92 -2.06 9.23
CA LEU A 194 -0.11 -2.76 10.21
C LEU A 194 -0.62 -2.41 11.62
N PHE A 195 -1.14 -3.41 12.31
CA PHE A 195 -1.55 -3.30 13.70
C PHE A 195 -0.33 -3.49 14.61
N SER A 196 0.49 -2.46 14.77
CA SER A 196 1.58 -2.46 15.75
C SER A 196 1.21 -1.65 16.99
N GLY A 197 0.08 -1.91 17.66
CA GLY A 197 -0.29 -1.26 18.94
C GLY A 197 -0.50 0.27 18.93
N PHE A 198 -0.07 0.95 17.86
CA PHE A 198 -0.19 2.38 17.62
C PHE A 198 -1.33 2.58 16.63
N GLN A 199 -2.43 3.13 17.14
CA GLN A 199 -3.49 3.70 16.31
C GLN A 199 -2.94 4.96 15.66
N GLY A 200 -2.39 4.85 14.45
CA GLY A 200 -1.83 6.01 13.78
C GLY A 200 -1.49 5.74 12.34
N TYR A 201 -2.31 6.33 11.46
CA TYR A 201 -1.97 6.79 10.11
C TYR A 201 -1.11 5.81 9.29
N ILE A 202 -1.74 4.89 8.57
CA ILE A 202 -1.08 4.17 7.47
C ILE A 202 -1.79 4.57 6.20
N MET A 203 -1.02 4.98 5.19
CA MET A 203 -1.52 5.36 3.87
C MET A 203 -1.84 4.08 3.12
N THR A 204 -2.98 3.47 3.40
CA THR A 204 -3.41 2.26 2.71
C THR A 204 -4.07 2.64 1.39
N MET A 205 -3.86 1.85 0.33
CA MET A 205 -4.70 1.96 -0.87
C MET A 205 -6.17 1.83 -0.49
N ASN A 206 -7.04 2.49 -1.24
CA ASN A 206 -8.47 2.38 -0.98
C ASN A 206 -8.91 0.94 -1.26
N TYR A 207 -9.66 0.33 -0.33
CA TYR A 207 -10.20 -1.01 -0.52
C TYR A 207 -11.00 -1.13 -1.82
N TYR A 208 -11.67 -0.06 -2.23
CA TYR A 208 -12.41 0.01 -3.48
C TYR A 208 -11.53 -0.13 -4.73
N ASP A 209 -10.25 0.21 -4.67
CA ASP A 209 -9.33 0.02 -5.81
C ASP A 209 -9.11 -1.46 -6.11
N PHE A 210 -9.05 -2.30 -5.06
CA PHE A 210 -8.98 -3.76 -5.23
C PHE A 210 -10.31 -4.32 -5.71
N VAL A 211 -11.42 -3.86 -5.14
CA VAL A 211 -12.78 -4.33 -5.50
C VAL A 211 -13.06 -4.02 -6.96
N PHE A 212 -12.86 -2.78 -7.40
CA PHE A 212 -13.29 -2.34 -8.72
C PHE A 212 -12.28 -2.59 -9.82
N SER A 213 -11.08 -3.10 -9.48
CA SER A 213 -10.13 -3.50 -10.50
C SER A 213 -10.77 -4.61 -11.38
N PRO A 214 -10.84 -4.43 -12.71
CA PRO A 214 -11.39 -5.44 -13.60
C PRO A 214 -10.46 -6.65 -13.77
N TYR A 215 -9.25 -6.59 -13.20
CA TYR A 215 -8.23 -7.61 -13.34
C TYR A 215 -8.14 -8.54 -12.12
N ILE A 216 -8.77 -8.17 -11.00
CA ILE A 216 -8.72 -8.93 -9.76
C ILE A 216 -10.02 -9.72 -9.60
N ASP A 217 -9.90 -11.04 -9.50
CA ASP A 217 -11.04 -11.95 -9.35
C ASP A 217 -11.43 -12.12 -7.88
N ILE A 218 -10.44 -12.23 -6.98
CA ILE A 218 -10.67 -12.46 -5.54
C ILE A 218 -9.81 -11.49 -4.72
N VAL A 219 -10.43 -10.88 -3.71
CA VAL A 219 -9.72 -10.11 -2.69
C VAL A 219 -9.68 -10.92 -1.40
N LEU A 220 -8.47 -11.26 -0.94
CA LEU A 220 -8.23 -11.90 0.34
C LEU A 220 -8.16 -10.83 1.44
N PHE A 221 -8.75 -11.11 2.59
CA PHE A 221 -8.65 -10.26 3.76
C PHE A 221 -8.32 -11.09 4.99
N HIS A 222 -7.30 -10.66 5.72
CA HIS A 222 -6.75 -11.39 6.86
C HIS A 222 -6.93 -10.53 8.12
N PRO A 223 -8.14 -10.44 8.70
CA PRO A 223 -8.30 -9.72 9.94
C PRO A 223 -7.56 -10.47 11.05
N GLY A 224 -6.79 -9.74 11.87
CA GLY A 224 -6.25 -10.30 13.10
C GLY A 224 -7.42 -10.76 13.98
N VAL A 225 -7.49 -12.06 14.27
CA VAL A 225 -8.51 -12.62 15.14
C VAL A 225 -8.08 -12.45 16.58
N THR A 226 -8.91 -11.80 17.37
CA THR A 226 -8.77 -11.67 18.82
C THR A 226 -10.04 -12.20 19.47
N ASP A 227 -9.95 -12.69 20.71
CA ASP A 227 -11.08 -13.32 21.41
C ASP A 227 -12.32 -12.42 21.50
N ASP A 228 -12.14 -11.10 21.50
CA ASP A 228 -13.20 -10.10 21.56
C ASP A 228 -13.56 -9.52 20.17
N LEU A 229 -13.09 -10.08 19.05
CA LEU A 229 -13.26 -9.47 17.70
C LEU A 229 -14.72 -9.13 17.39
N TRP A 230 -15.66 -10.01 17.75
CA TRP A 230 -17.10 -9.85 17.48
C TRP A 230 -17.83 -9.01 18.53
N GLU A 231 -17.34 -9.02 19.76
CA GLU A 231 -17.93 -8.33 20.90
C GLU A 231 -17.48 -6.87 20.97
N ASN A 232 -16.23 -6.61 20.55
CA ASN A 232 -15.63 -5.30 20.56
C ASN A 232 -16.13 -4.46 19.39
N PRO A 233 -16.90 -3.39 19.64
CA PRO A 233 -17.51 -2.59 18.60
C PRO A 233 -16.51 -1.89 17.69
N LYS A 234 -15.26 -1.65 18.14
CA LYS A 234 -14.18 -1.06 17.35
C LYS A 234 -13.47 -2.09 16.46
N ARG A 235 -13.37 -3.34 16.92
CA ARG A 235 -12.68 -4.42 16.16
C ARG A 235 -13.59 -5.06 15.13
N LYS A 236 -14.90 -5.17 15.41
CA LYS A 236 -15.88 -5.76 14.48
C LYS A 236 -16.18 -4.91 13.24
N THR A 237 -16.00 -3.59 13.30
CA THR A 237 -16.48 -2.67 12.24
C THR A 237 -15.78 -2.90 10.92
N ILE A 238 -14.46 -3.13 10.94
CA ILE A 238 -13.66 -3.31 9.73
C ILE A 238 -14.00 -4.64 9.03
N PRO A 239 -13.94 -5.81 9.70
CA PRO A 239 -14.34 -7.07 9.07
C PRO A 239 -15.81 -7.08 8.66
N TYR A 240 -16.72 -6.50 9.45
CA TYR A 240 -18.15 -6.49 9.14
C TYR A 240 -18.46 -5.65 7.90
N ASN A 241 -17.94 -4.42 7.82
CA ASN A 241 -18.13 -3.58 6.64
C ASN A 241 -17.45 -4.18 5.42
N PHE A 242 -16.30 -4.81 5.60
CA PHE A 242 -15.61 -5.52 4.53
C PHE A 242 -16.46 -6.69 4.00
N VAL A 243 -16.93 -7.60 4.85
CA VAL A 243 -17.76 -8.74 4.44
C VAL A 243 -19.06 -8.27 3.77
N ARG A 244 -19.81 -7.36 4.41
CA ARG A 244 -21.08 -6.85 3.88
C ARG A 244 -20.93 -6.17 2.53
N TYR A 245 -19.82 -5.48 2.31
CA TYR A 245 -19.58 -4.75 1.07
C TYR A 245 -19.36 -5.69 -0.13
N TYR A 246 -18.66 -6.80 0.07
CA TYR A 246 -18.41 -7.76 -1.02
C TYR A 246 -19.58 -8.72 -1.24
N GLU A 247 -20.29 -9.14 -0.17
CA GLU A 247 -21.54 -9.90 -0.27
C GLU A 247 -22.57 -9.20 -1.16
N THR A 248 -22.64 -7.86 -1.11
CA THR A 248 -23.63 -7.07 -1.84
C THR A 248 -23.22 -6.71 -3.27
N ARG A 249 -21.97 -7.01 -3.69
CA ARG A 249 -21.43 -6.58 -5.00
C ARG A 249 -20.75 -7.68 -5.82
N GLY A 250 -20.85 -8.94 -5.39
CA GLY A 250 -20.61 -10.10 -6.25
C GLY A 250 -19.15 -10.49 -6.51
N LYS A 251 -18.17 -9.94 -5.77
CA LYS A 251 -16.78 -10.43 -5.80
C LYS A 251 -16.51 -11.34 -4.61
N ALA A 252 -15.87 -12.48 -4.86
CA ALA A 252 -15.52 -13.42 -3.80
C ALA A 252 -14.49 -12.78 -2.85
N VAL A 253 -14.78 -12.88 -1.55
CA VAL A 253 -13.82 -12.57 -0.49
C VAL A 253 -13.51 -13.84 0.26
N PHE A 254 -12.22 -14.13 0.39
CA PHE A 254 -11.74 -15.18 1.27
C PHE A 254 -11.20 -14.55 2.55
N MET A 255 -11.82 -14.91 3.68
CA MET A 255 -11.30 -14.57 5.00
C MET A 255 -10.48 -15.74 5.51
N LYS A 256 -9.17 -15.56 5.63
CA LYS A 256 -8.33 -16.54 6.32
C LYS A 256 -8.42 -16.29 7.81
N TRP A 257 -8.98 -17.24 8.54
CA TRP A 257 -8.96 -17.25 9.99
C TRP A 257 -7.62 -17.81 10.46
N GLU A 258 -6.68 -16.94 10.79
CA GLU A 258 -5.48 -17.37 11.51
C GLU A 258 -5.83 -17.48 13.00
N GLY A 259 -5.86 -18.70 13.53
CA GLY A 259 -6.13 -18.94 14.94
C GLY A 259 -5.11 -18.20 15.82
N ASP A 260 -5.55 -17.75 16.99
CA ASP A 260 -4.68 -17.09 17.95
C ASP A 260 -3.50 -18.01 18.30
N GLN A 261 -2.26 -17.56 18.02
CA GLN A 261 -1.05 -18.30 18.33
C GLN A 261 -0.82 -18.49 19.84
N ARG A 262 -1.65 -17.86 20.68
CA ARG A 262 -1.66 -18.02 22.15
C ARG A 262 -2.60 -19.13 22.62
N LEU A 263 -3.38 -19.74 21.73
CA LEU A 263 -4.22 -20.90 22.06
C LEU A 263 -3.38 -22.18 22.02
N THR A 264 -3.03 -22.67 23.20
CA THR A 264 -2.48 -24.01 23.40
C THR A 264 -3.58 -25.06 23.19
N PRO A 265 -3.25 -26.30 22.75
CA PRO A 265 -4.23 -27.36 22.54
C PRO A 265 -5.15 -27.63 23.75
N GLN A 266 -4.71 -27.31 24.97
CA GLN A 266 -5.49 -27.45 26.19
C GLN A 266 -6.61 -26.42 26.36
N GLN A 267 -6.61 -25.32 25.59
CA GLN A 267 -7.60 -24.25 25.68
C GLN A 267 -8.84 -24.46 24.81
N PHE A 268 -8.83 -25.47 23.92
CA PHE A 268 -10.01 -25.85 23.16
C PHE A 268 -10.93 -26.72 24.03
N ARG A 269 -12.05 -26.15 24.49
CA ARG A 269 -13.16 -26.97 24.99
C ARG A 269 -13.89 -27.55 23.78
N THR A 270 -14.13 -28.86 23.79
CA THR A 270 -14.99 -29.53 22.82
C THR A 270 -16.33 -28.80 22.79
N ILE A 271 -16.77 -28.37 21.61
CA ILE A 271 -18.12 -27.82 21.44
C ILE A 271 -19.09 -28.96 21.76
N LYS A 272 -19.66 -28.95 22.97
CA LYS A 272 -20.75 -29.85 23.34
C LYS A 272 -21.97 -29.43 22.53
N GLY A 273 -22.33 -30.21 21.51
CA GLY A 273 -23.61 -30.01 20.83
C GLY A 273 -23.74 -30.41 19.37
N LEU A 274 -22.73 -31.01 18.72
CA LEU A 274 -22.93 -31.64 17.41
C LEU A 274 -22.93 -33.17 17.58
N ARG A 275 -24.11 -33.69 17.92
CA ARG A 275 -24.58 -35.02 17.51
C ARG A 275 -25.65 -34.82 16.46
#